data_AF-A0A7S1CV03-F1
#
_entry.id   AF-A0A7S1CV03-F1
#
_cell.length_a   1.000
_cell.length_b   1.000
_cell.length_c   1.000
_cell.angle_alpha   90.00
_cell.angle_beta   90.00
_cell.angle_gamma   90.00
#
_symmetry.space_group_name_H-M   'P 1'
#
loop_
_entity.id
_entity.type
_entity.pdbx_description
1 polymer ?
#
loop_
_entity_poly.entity_id
_entity_poly.type
_entity_poly.pdbx_seq_one_letter_code
_entity_poly.pdbx_strand_id
1 'polypeptide(L)'
;VSAQVEAELNELEPAEAAEYLNDLGVEEGGLKSLIRATYKQLGLLTYFTTGEQETRAWTVRMGSTAPQAAGVIHTDFEKGFIRAETVAYDDYISAGGFSGAKEKGVLRLEGKEYLVNEGDILTFRFAN
;
A
#
# COMPACT_ATOMS: atom_id res chain seq x y z
N VAL A 1 1.99 2.42 -24.16
CA VAL A 1 0.84 1.53 -23.88
C VAL A 1 0.12 1.28 -25.19
N SER A 2 -0.09 0.01 -25.56
CA SER A 2 -0.86 -0.36 -26.77
C SER A 2 -2.26 -0.76 -26.34
N ALA A 3 -3.28 0.02 -26.72
CA ALA A 3 -4.66 -0.27 -26.34
C ALA A 3 -5.16 -1.62 -26.86
N GLN A 4 -4.68 -2.05 -28.03
CA GLN A 4 -5.01 -3.34 -28.60
C GLN A 4 -4.45 -4.49 -27.74
N VAL A 5 -3.17 -4.41 -27.37
CA VAL A 5 -2.53 -5.42 -26.50
C VAL A 5 -3.25 -5.53 -25.16
N GLU A 6 -3.66 -4.40 -24.56
CA GLU A 6 -4.43 -4.44 -23.31
C GLU A 6 -5.82 -5.07 -23.48
N ALA A 7 -6.49 -4.84 -24.62
CA ALA A 7 -7.79 -5.45 -24.88
C ALA A 7 -7.67 -6.98 -25.01
N GLU A 8 -6.68 -7.44 -25.78
CA GLU A 8 -6.39 -8.87 -25.95
C GLU A 8 -6.03 -9.52 -24.60
N LEU A 9 -5.19 -8.87 -23.78
CA LEU A 9 -4.83 -9.36 -22.44
C LEU A 9 -6.04 -9.52 -21.50
N ASN A 10 -7.11 -8.74 -21.67
CA ASN A 10 -8.30 -8.86 -20.83
C ASN A 10 -9.20 -10.06 -21.22
N GLU A 11 -9.02 -10.60 -22.42
CA GLU A 11 -9.79 -11.76 -22.92
C GLU A 11 -9.08 -13.09 -22.67
N LEU A 12 -7.79 -13.06 -22.31
CA LEU A 12 -6.97 -14.24 -22.08
C LEU A 12 -7.06 -14.74 -20.63
N GLU A 13 -7.00 -16.06 -20.46
CA GLU A 13 -6.79 -16.65 -19.14
C GLU A 13 -5.37 -16.35 -18.61
N PRO A 14 -5.13 -16.37 -17.29
CA PRO A 14 -3.86 -15.91 -16.72
C PRO A 14 -2.60 -16.59 -17.27
N ALA A 15 -2.67 -17.88 -17.61
CA ALA A 15 -1.55 -18.62 -18.19
C ALA A 15 -1.27 -18.17 -19.64
N GLU A 16 -2.32 -17.99 -20.44
CA GLU A 16 -2.21 -17.56 -21.84
C GLU A 16 -1.73 -16.10 -21.92
N ALA A 17 -2.23 -15.24 -21.03
CA ALA A 17 -1.76 -13.86 -20.91
C ALA A 17 -0.27 -13.78 -20.58
N ALA A 18 0.24 -14.67 -19.72
CA ALA A 18 1.66 -14.73 -19.37
C ALA A 18 2.53 -15.17 -20.57
N GLU A 19 2.09 -16.20 -21.32
CA GLU A 19 2.78 -16.62 -22.55
C GLU A 19 2.78 -15.51 -23.61
N TYR A 20 1.63 -14.85 -23.81
CA TYR A 20 1.50 -13.75 -24.76
C TYR A 20 2.43 -12.56 -24.42
N LEU A 21 2.50 -12.16 -23.16
CA LEU A 21 3.43 -11.12 -22.70
C LEU A 21 4.89 -11.53 -22.93
N ASN A 22 5.24 -12.78 -22.66
CA ASN A 22 6.58 -13.31 -22.88
C ASN A 22 6.97 -13.30 -24.36
N ASP A 23 6.06 -13.66 -25.27
CA ASP A 23 6.27 -13.60 -26.72
C ASP A 23 6.49 -12.17 -27.22
N LEU A 24 5.85 -11.18 -26.56
CA LEU A 24 6.07 -9.75 -26.81
C LEU A 24 7.35 -9.21 -26.13
N GLY A 25 8.04 -10.01 -25.32
CA GLY A 25 9.24 -9.61 -24.59
C GLY A 25 8.99 -8.61 -23.47
N VAL A 26 7.79 -8.61 -22.89
CA VAL A 26 7.40 -7.71 -21.78
C VAL A 26 6.96 -8.52 -20.57
N GLU A 27 7.22 -8.00 -19.37
CA GLU A 27 6.86 -8.68 -18.11
C GLU A 27 5.44 -8.35 -17.64
N GLU A 28 4.87 -7.22 -18.07
CA GLU A 28 3.52 -6.81 -17.71
C GLU A 28 2.83 -6.00 -18.81
N GLY A 29 1.48 -6.01 -18.78
CA GLY A 29 0.67 -5.10 -19.58
C GLY A 29 0.92 -3.63 -19.21
N GLY A 30 0.95 -2.77 -20.22
CA GLY A 30 1.19 -1.34 -20.07
C GLY A 30 0.10 -0.59 -19.31
N LEU A 31 -1.11 -1.13 -19.17
CA LEU A 31 -2.15 -0.52 -18.32
C LEU A 31 -1.74 -0.51 -16.85
N LYS A 32 -1.12 -1.58 -16.35
CA LYS A 32 -0.63 -1.63 -14.96
C LYS A 32 0.44 -0.57 -14.71
N SER A 33 1.41 -0.44 -15.64
CA SER A 33 2.45 0.59 -15.54
C SER A 33 1.87 2.00 -15.63
N LEU A 34 0.85 2.22 -16.47
CA LEU A 34 0.15 3.50 -16.60
C LEU A 34 -0.58 3.88 -15.31
N ILE A 35 -1.27 2.93 -14.67
CA ILE A 35 -1.96 3.16 -13.38
C ILE A 35 -0.93 3.60 -12.33
N ARG A 36 0.17 2.86 -12.16
CA ARG A 36 1.22 3.21 -11.19
C ARG A 36 1.86 4.58 -11.48
N ALA A 37 2.17 4.85 -12.74
CA ALA A 37 2.74 6.13 -13.15
C ALA A 37 1.79 7.30 -12.86
N THR A 38 0.50 7.14 -13.16
CA THR A 38 -0.54 8.15 -12.90
C THR A 38 -0.74 8.36 -11.40
N TYR A 39 -0.78 7.28 -10.62
CA TYR A 39 -0.92 7.33 -9.17
C TYR A 39 0.22 8.14 -8.53
N LYS A 40 1.47 7.86 -8.94
CA LYS A 40 2.65 8.63 -8.54
C LYS A 40 2.57 10.08 -8.99
N GLN A 41 2.16 10.34 -10.24
CA GLN A 41 2.04 11.68 -10.81
C GLN A 41 1.00 12.55 -10.07
N LEU A 42 -0.06 11.94 -9.56
CA LEU A 42 -1.08 12.61 -8.74
C LEU A 42 -0.61 12.92 -7.31
N GLY A 43 0.61 12.52 -6.96
CA GLY A 43 1.16 12.69 -5.63
C GLY A 43 0.51 11.78 -4.59
N LEU A 44 0.08 10.58 -4.98
CA LEU A 44 -0.56 9.61 -4.10
C LEU A 44 0.44 8.57 -3.61
N LEU A 45 0.21 8.07 -2.40
CA LEU A 45 0.96 6.96 -1.79
C LEU A 45 -0.02 5.93 -1.22
N THR A 46 0.39 4.67 -1.20
CA THR A 46 -0.36 3.58 -0.58
C THR A 46 0.24 3.21 0.78
N TYR A 47 -0.61 3.07 1.80
CA TYR A 47 -0.25 2.38 3.04
C TYR A 47 -1.24 1.24 3.31
N PHE A 48 -0.92 0.35 4.23
CA PHE A 48 -1.74 -0.82 4.52
C PHE A 48 -2.20 -0.87 5.97
N THR A 49 -3.40 -1.40 6.17
CA THR A 49 -3.84 -1.95 7.45
C THR A 49 -4.00 -3.45 7.28
N THR A 50 -3.57 -4.24 8.26
CA THR A 50 -3.67 -5.70 8.21
C THR A 50 -4.01 -6.25 9.59
N GLY A 51 -4.89 -7.25 9.62
CA GLY A 51 -5.31 -8.00 10.79
C GLY A 51 -5.95 -9.31 10.37
N GLU A 52 -6.47 -10.07 11.32
CA GLU A 52 -7.07 -11.39 11.06
C GLU A 52 -8.25 -11.34 10.08
N GLN A 53 -9.08 -10.28 10.16
CA GLN A 53 -10.29 -10.15 9.36
C GLN A 53 -10.06 -9.50 7.99
N GLU A 54 -9.18 -8.52 7.91
CA GLU A 54 -9.00 -7.70 6.71
C GLU A 54 -7.54 -7.31 6.53
N THR A 55 -7.10 -7.33 5.28
CA THR A 55 -5.92 -6.61 4.81
C THR A 55 -6.34 -5.67 3.70
N ARG A 56 -6.00 -4.38 3.84
CA ARG A 56 -6.50 -3.33 2.95
C ARG A 56 -5.42 -2.30 2.62
N ALA A 57 -5.41 -1.89 1.36
CA ALA A 57 -4.64 -0.77 0.84
C ALA A 57 -5.45 0.53 0.98
N TRP A 58 -4.81 1.58 1.47
CA TRP A 58 -5.37 2.91 1.65
C TRP A 58 -4.55 3.94 0.88
N THR A 59 -5.24 4.88 0.25
CA THR A 59 -4.63 5.94 -0.54
C THR A 59 -4.60 7.25 0.23
N VAL A 60 -3.43 7.87 0.36
CA VAL A 60 -3.25 9.23 0.90
C VAL A 60 -2.35 10.04 -0.03
N ARG A 61 -2.22 11.35 0.22
CA ARG A 61 -1.27 12.18 -0.54
C ARG A 61 0.13 12.01 0.05
N MET A 62 1.15 12.10 -0.80
CA MET A 62 2.54 12.24 -0.37
C MET A 62 2.67 13.42 0.62
N GLY A 63 3.31 13.16 1.76
CA GLY A 63 3.42 14.11 2.86
C GLY A 63 2.23 14.13 3.83
N SER A 64 1.26 13.23 3.70
CA SER A 64 0.23 13.06 4.73
C SER A 64 0.84 12.55 6.04
N THR A 65 0.41 13.16 7.14
CA THR A 65 0.77 12.75 8.50
C THR A 65 -0.01 11.51 8.94
N ALA A 66 0.46 10.80 9.97
CA ALA A 66 -0.24 9.64 10.53
C ALA A 66 -1.70 9.92 10.95
N PRO A 67 -2.05 11.06 11.60
CA PRO A 67 -3.45 11.41 11.88
C PRO A 67 -4.28 11.57 10.61
N GLN A 68 -3.76 12.25 9.58
CA GLN A 68 -4.46 12.44 8.32
C GLN A 68 -4.70 11.11 7.60
N ALA A 69 -3.73 10.19 7.65
CA ALA A 69 -3.90 8.84 7.13
C ALA A 69 -4.98 8.07 7.89
N ALA A 70 -4.98 8.13 9.22
CA ALA A 70 -6.05 7.55 10.03
C ALA A 70 -7.44 8.14 9.69
N GLY A 71 -7.49 9.44 9.38
CA GLY A 71 -8.69 10.16 8.95
C GLY A 71 -9.33 9.63 7.66
N VAL A 72 -8.53 9.05 6.75
CA VAL A 72 -9.05 8.39 5.53
C VAL A 72 -9.86 7.14 5.86
N ILE A 73 -9.54 6.46 6.97
CA ILE A 73 -10.34 5.32 7.46
C ILE A 73 -11.62 5.83 8.10
N HIS A 74 -11.49 6.79 9.01
CA HIS A 74 -12.63 7.43 9.68
C HIS A 74 -12.23 8.79 10.25
N THR A 75 -13.08 9.81 10.08
CA THR A 75 -12.76 11.19 10.51
C THR A 75 -12.52 11.33 12.01
N ASP A 76 -13.11 10.45 12.83
CA ASP A 76 -12.90 10.48 14.28
C ASP A 76 -11.51 9.95 14.68
N PHE A 77 -10.88 9.11 13.87
CA PHE A 77 -9.54 8.61 14.17
C PHE A 77 -8.49 9.72 14.04
N GLU A 78 -8.68 10.66 13.13
CA GLU A 78 -7.81 11.84 13.01
C GLU A 78 -7.91 12.73 14.25
N LYS A 79 -9.14 13.02 14.71
CA LYS A 79 -9.38 13.84 15.91
C LYS A 79 -8.88 13.16 17.19
N GLY A 80 -9.17 11.87 17.31
CA GLY A 80 -8.82 11.05 18.47
C GLY A 80 -7.39 10.49 18.43
N PHE A 81 -6.59 10.80 17.41
CA PHE A 81 -5.29 10.17 17.19
C PHE A 81 -4.37 10.29 18.42
N ILE A 82 -3.86 9.14 18.87
CA ILE A 82 -2.86 9.04 19.93
C ILE A 82 -1.49 8.77 19.30
N ARG A 83 -1.38 7.69 18.52
CA ARG A 83 -0.14 7.23 17.88
C ARG A 83 -0.44 6.21 16.79
N ALA A 84 0.54 5.95 15.93
CA ALA A 84 0.53 4.82 15.01
C ALA A 84 1.62 3.82 15.39
N GLU A 85 1.30 2.53 15.35
CA GLU A 85 2.29 1.45 15.28
C GLU A 85 2.60 1.24 13.80
N THR A 86 3.86 1.27 13.40
CA THR A 86 4.26 1.14 12.00
C THR A 86 5.43 0.18 11.80
N VAL A 87 5.41 -0.51 10.66
CA VAL A 87 6.51 -1.32 10.15
C VAL A 87 6.60 -1.08 8.64
N ALA A 88 7.80 -0.92 8.09
CA ALA A 88 7.98 -0.87 6.65
C ALA A 88 7.58 -2.20 6.00
N TYR A 89 7.08 -2.18 4.77
CA TYR A 89 6.60 -3.39 4.07
C TYR A 89 7.62 -4.54 4.10
N ASP A 90 8.86 -4.30 3.68
CA ASP A 90 9.90 -5.34 3.58
C ASP A 90 10.27 -5.92 4.95
N ASP A 91 10.29 -5.07 5.97
CA ASP A 91 10.51 -5.48 7.36
C ASP A 91 9.35 -6.34 7.88
N TYR A 92 8.11 -5.97 7.55
CA TYR A 92 6.93 -6.73 7.94
C TYR A 92 6.93 -8.14 7.32
N ILE A 93 7.21 -8.24 6.02
CA ILE A 93 7.25 -9.52 5.30
C ILE A 93 8.41 -10.37 5.82
N SER A 94 9.61 -9.81 5.93
CA SER A 94 10.80 -10.56 6.39
C SER A 94 10.72 -10.97 7.86
N ALA A 95 9.92 -10.28 8.67
CA ALA A 95 9.68 -10.60 10.06
C ALA A 95 8.49 -11.54 10.31
N GLY A 96 7.70 -11.88 9.28
CA GLY A 96 6.51 -12.71 9.45
C GLY A 96 5.39 -12.00 10.22
N GLY A 97 5.29 -10.68 10.08
CA GLY A 97 4.24 -9.84 10.66
C GLY A 97 4.64 -9.08 11.94
N PHE A 98 3.66 -8.44 12.59
CA PHE A 98 3.91 -7.51 13.70
C PHE A 98 4.66 -8.12 14.88
N SER A 99 4.39 -9.39 15.24
CA SER A 99 5.06 -10.05 16.35
C SER A 99 6.56 -10.17 16.10
N GLY A 100 6.95 -10.71 14.95
CA GLY A 100 8.36 -10.83 14.59
C GLY A 100 9.01 -9.45 14.35
N ALA A 101 8.27 -8.48 13.81
CA ALA A 101 8.77 -7.11 13.62
C ALA A 101 9.11 -6.46 14.97
N LYS A 102 8.29 -6.71 15.99
CA LYS A 102 8.56 -6.26 17.37
C LYS A 102 9.79 -6.96 17.97
N GLU A 103 9.92 -8.27 17.79
CA GLU A 103 11.08 -9.03 18.28
C GLU A 103 12.39 -8.58 17.63
N LYS A 104 12.34 -8.23 16.33
CA LYS A 104 13.48 -7.68 15.58
C LYS A 104 13.74 -6.20 15.83
N GLY A 105 12.89 -5.50 16.59
CA GLY A 105 13.05 -4.09 16.92
C GLY A 105 12.78 -3.12 15.76
N VAL A 106 12.11 -3.58 14.71
CA VAL A 106 11.76 -2.76 13.53
C VAL A 106 10.34 -2.18 13.60
N LEU A 107 9.54 -2.59 14.58
CA LEU A 107 8.27 -1.94 14.90
C LEU A 107 8.51 -0.58 15.57
N ARG A 108 7.97 0.48 14.97
CA ARG A 108 8.07 1.84 15.48
C ARG A 108 6.73 2.32 16.05
N LEU A 109 6.82 3.22 17.04
CA LEU A 109 5.69 3.97 17.57
C LEU A 109 5.84 5.41 17.14
N GLU A 110 4.94 5.85 16.28
CA GLU A 110 5.03 7.13 15.60
C GLU A 110 3.96 8.11 16.08
N GLY A 111 4.36 9.38 16.21
CA GLY A 111 3.53 10.48 16.70
C GLY A 111 2.77 11.21 15.60
N LYS A 112 2.17 12.35 15.96
CA LYS A 112 1.33 13.17 15.07
C LYS A 112 2.10 13.75 13.87
N GLU A 113 3.39 14.01 14.03
CA GLU A 113 4.24 14.60 13.00
C GLU A 113 4.83 13.56 12.03
N TYR A 114 4.58 12.26 12.27
CA TYR A 114 5.11 11.23 11.38
C TYR A 114 4.47 11.32 10.01
N LEU A 115 5.31 11.40 8.97
CA LEU A 115 4.88 11.36 7.58
C LEU A 115 4.82 9.90 7.14
N VAL A 116 3.64 9.49 6.66
CA VAL A 116 3.42 8.12 6.18
C VAL A 116 4.25 7.88 4.92
N ASN A 117 4.92 6.74 4.87
CA ASN A 117 5.72 6.30 3.74
C ASN A 117 4.97 5.28 2.88
N GLU A 118 5.36 5.18 1.61
CA GLU A 118 4.83 4.17 0.70
C GLU A 118 5.06 2.77 1.28
N GLY A 119 3.99 1.99 1.34
CA GLY A 119 3.99 0.61 1.82
C GLY A 119 4.00 0.46 3.34
N ASP A 120 3.94 1.53 4.13
CA ASP A 120 3.87 1.39 5.59
C ASP A 120 2.69 0.49 6.00
N ILE A 121 2.96 -0.45 6.89
CA ILE A 121 1.92 -1.26 7.55
C ILE A 121 1.57 -0.55 8.86
N LEU A 122 0.37 0.02 8.96
CA LEU A 122 -0.06 0.89 10.05
C LEU A 122 -1.16 0.26 10.89
N THR A 123 -1.04 0.42 12.22
CA THR A 123 -2.13 0.25 13.18
C THR A 123 -2.30 1.53 13.98
N PHE A 124 -3.48 2.14 13.92
CA PHE A 124 -3.74 3.41 14.60
C PHE A 124 -4.34 3.20 16.00
N ARG A 125 -3.87 3.99 16.96
CA ARG A 125 -4.46 4.09 18.31
C ARG A 125 -5.13 5.45 18.44
N PHE A 126 -6.37 5.46 18.94
CA PHE A 126 -7.15 6.67 19.14
C PHE A 126 -7.90 6.60 20.47
N ALA A 127 -8.19 7.77 21.04
CA ALA A 127 -9.04 7.90 22.22
C ALA A 127 -10.51 7.76 21.78
N ASN A 128 -11.25 6.89 22.47
CA ASN A 128 -12.70 6.77 22.33
C ASN A 128 -13.42 7.92 23.02
#